data_AF-A0A3D5JE96-F1
#
_entry.id   AF-A0A3D5JE96-F1
#
_cell.length_a   1.000
_cell.length_b   1.000
_cell.length_c   1.000
_cell.angle_alpha   90.00
_cell.angle_beta   90.00
_cell.angle_gamma   90.00
#
_symmetry.space_group_name_H-M   'P 1'
#
loop_
_entity.id
_entity.type
_entity.pdbx_description
1 polymer ?
#
loop_
_entity_poly.entity_id
_entity_poly.type
_entity_poly.pdbx_seq_one_letter_code
_entity_poly.pdbx_strand_id
1 'polypeptide(L)'
;MNYIIHFLGEVKRYSRTTAVTPKDVSRLIARLGRQEYSLFVTTSYFTEKAQREVLTDSYPVHLIPGVELVKMLRFLHLAEETSIRNEWLESVLVN
;
A
#
# COMPACT_ATOMS: atom_id res chain seq x y z
N MET A 1 11.35 20.52 -19.36
CA MET A 1 11.84 19.13 -19.47
C MET A 1 10.84 18.27 -18.70
N ASN A 2 10.04 17.46 -19.39
CA ASN A 2 8.98 16.68 -18.75
C ASN A 2 9.56 15.31 -18.38
N TYR A 3 9.57 14.98 -17.09
CA TYR A 3 10.01 13.69 -16.57
C TYR A 3 8.79 12.87 -16.18
N ILE A 4 8.66 11.67 -16.75
CA ILE A 4 7.53 10.76 -16.52
C ILE A 4 8.01 9.67 -15.57
N ILE A 5 7.26 9.45 -14.48
CA ILE A 5 7.49 8.35 -13.54
C ILE A 5 6.32 7.38 -13.69
N HIS A 6 6.64 6.12 -13.99
CA HIS A 6 5.65 5.05 -14.00
C HIS A 6 5.48 4.49 -12.59
N PHE A 7 4.23 4.28 -12.20
CA PHE A 7 3.86 3.74 -10.90
C PHE A 7 3.34 2.31 -11.03
N LEU A 8 3.80 1.41 -10.16
CA LEU A 8 3.26 0.07 -10.00
C LEU A 8 2.58 -0.06 -8.63
N GLY A 9 1.31 -0.46 -8.62
CA GLY A 9 0.57 -0.75 -7.40
C GLY A 9 0.63 -2.23 -7.03
N GLU A 10 0.91 -2.55 -5.76
CA GLU A 10 0.72 -3.87 -5.18
C GLU A 10 -0.26 -3.76 -4.01
N VAL A 11 -1.26 -4.64 -3.96
CA VAL A 11 -2.27 -4.64 -2.90
C VAL A 11 -2.35 -6.02 -2.26
N LYS A 12 -2.28 -6.07 -0.92
CA LYS A 12 -2.46 -7.29 -0.15
C LYS A 12 -3.54 -7.15 0.92
N ARG A 13 -4.67 -7.82 0.70
CA ARG A 13 -5.72 -7.96 1.70
C ARG A 13 -5.37 -9.07 2.69
N TYR A 14 -4.67 -8.71 3.74
CA TYR A 14 -4.28 -9.61 4.84
C TYR A 14 -5.07 -9.33 6.11
N SER A 15 -5.21 -10.36 6.95
CA SER A 15 -5.77 -10.19 8.29
C SER A 15 -4.84 -9.36 9.16
N ARG A 16 -5.37 -8.81 10.27
CA ARG A 16 -4.59 -8.01 11.23
C ARG A 16 -3.43 -8.77 11.88
N THR A 17 -3.43 -10.10 11.84
CA THR A 17 -2.38 -10.95 12.41
C THR A 17 -1.32 -11.37 11.40
N THR A 18 -1.55 -11.14 10.10
CA THR A 18 -0.62 -11.51 9.04
C THR A 18 0.18 -10.29 8.57
N ALA A 19 1.49 -10.32 8.77
CA ALA A 19 2.38 -9.26 8.35
C ALA A 19 2.78 -9.37 6.87
N VAL A 20 3.11 -8.24 6.26
CA VAL A 20 3.93 -8.17 5.04
C VAL A 20 5.40 -8.20 5.43
N THR A 21 6.14 -9.13 4.84
CA THR A 21 7.54 -9.44 5.19
C THR A 21 8.53 -8.94 4.13
N PRO A 22 9.84 -8.93 4.41
CA PRO A 22 10.88 -8.70 3.40
C PRO A 22 10.65 -9.41 2.07
N LYS A 23 10.30 -10.70 2.11
CA LYS A 23 10.08 -11.53 0.92
C LYS A 23 8.99 -10.96 0.01
N ASP A 24 7.93 -10.39 0.59
CA ASP A 24 6.85 -9.77 -0.16
C ASP A 24 7.30 -8.49 -0.85
N VAL A 25 8.07 -7.67 -0.14
CA VAL A 25 8.66 -6.43 -0.68
C VAL A 25 9.65 -6.75 -1.79
N SER A 26 10.60 -7.66 -1.57
CA SER A 26 11.57 -8.05 -2.60
C SER A 26 10.91 -8.58 -3.87
N ARG A 27 9.78 -9.31 -3.75
CA ARG A 27 9.02 -9.77 -4.91
C ARG A 27 8.37 -8.63 -5.70
N LEU A 28 7.92 -7.58 -5.01
CA LEU A 28 7.46 -6.35 -5.66
C LEU A 28 8.62 -5.65 -6.37
N ILE A 29 9.75 -5.44 -5.67
CA ILE A 29 10.92 -4.76 -6.23
C ILE A 29 11.47 -5.49 -7.46
N ALA A 30 11.48 -6.81 -7.46
CA ALA A 30 11.91 -7.61 -8.60
C ALA A 30 11.06 -7.42 -9.88
N ARG A 31 9.85 -6.84 -9.78
CA ARG A 31 8.98 -6.52 -10.91
C ARG A 31 9.15 -5.08 -11.42
N LEU A 32 9.84 -4.21 -10.68
CA LEU A 32 9.99 -2.81 -11.07
C LEU A 32 10.99 -2.67 -12.22
N GLY A 33 10.57 -1.91 -13.23
CA GLY A 33 11.41 -1.45 -14.32
C GLY A 33 12.37 -0.34 -13.89
N ARG A 34 13.17 0.13 -14.85
CA ARG A 34 14.08 1.26 -14.63
C ARG A 34 13.27 2.54 -14.39
N GLN A 35 13.59 3.26 -13.30
CA GLN A 35 12.95 4.52 -12.91
C GLN A 35 11.45 4.42 -12.59
N GLU A 36 10.97 3.23 -12.22
CA GLU A 36 9.63 3.06 -11.68
C GLU A 36 9.59 3.28 -10.16
N TYR A 37 8.42 3.68 -9.68
CA TYR A 37 8.14 3.80 -8.25
C TYR A 37 6.92 2.96 -7.91
N SER A 38 6.85 2.41 -6.69
CA SER A 38 5.74 1.56 -6.30
C SER A 38 4.97 2.04 -5.09
N LEU A 39 3.67 1.75 -5.07
CA LEU A 39 2.82 1.87 -3.90
C LEU A 39 2.44 0.47 -3.43
N PHE A 40 2.89 0.08 -2.25
CA PHE A 40 2.54 -1.20 -1.64
C PHE A 40 1.50 -0.98 -0.55
N VAL A 41 0.26 -1.36 -0.83
CA VAL A 41 -0.87 -1.24 0.07
C VAL A 41 -1.15 -2.57 0.77
N THR A 42 -1.42 -2.54 2.07
CA THR A 42 -2.01 -3.69 2.77
C THR A 42 -3.07 -3.26 3.77
N THR A 43 -4.08 -4.11 3.99
CA THR A 43 -5.04 -3.97 5.10
C THR A 43 -4.45 -4.35 6.46
N SER A 44 -3.21 -4.84 6.49
CA SER A 44 -2.48 -5.25 7.69
C SER A 44 -1.28 -4.32 7.96
N TYR A 45 -0.13 -4.85 8.33
CA TYR A 45 1.09 -4.11 8.67
C TYR A 45 2.33 -4.67 7.97
N PHE A 46 3.37 -3.87 7.88
CA PHE A 46 4.70 -4.28 7.43
C PHE A 46 5.57 -4.60 8.64
N THR A 47 6.35 -5.68 8.60
CA THR A 47 7.29 -5.98 9.69
C THR A 47 8.37 -4.90 9.80
N GLU A 48 8.96 -4.73 10.99
CA GLU A 48 10.09 -3.80 11.18
C GLU A 48 11.23 -4.09 10.21
N LYS A 49 11.54 -5.38 9.98
CA LYS A 49 12.58 -5.80 9.03
C LYS A 49 12.25 -5.34 7.61
N ALA A 50 11.00 -5.50 7.15
CA ALA A 50 10.58 -5.03 5.82
C ALA A 50 10.73 -3.51 5.68
N GLN A 51 10.31 -2.75 6.70
CA GLN A 51 10.45 -1.29 6.72
C GLN A 51 11.92 -0.85 6.70
N ARG A 52 12.76 -1.53 7.50
CA ARG A 52 14.19 -1.27 7.56
C ARG A 52 14.87 -1.52 6.22
N GLU A 53 14.58 -2.64 5.56
CA GLU A 53 15.14 -2.96 4.24
C GLU A 53 14.74 -1.93 3.18
N VAL A 54 13.47 -1.49 3.16
CA VAL A 54 13.05 -0.42 2.24
C VAL A 54 13.90 0.85 2.40
N LEU A 55 14.20 1.22 3.66
CA LEU A 55 15.03 2.39 3.95
C LEU A 55 16.51 2.16 3.64
N THR A 56 17.08 1.05 4.08
CA THR A 56 18.52 0.78 3.94
C THR A 56 18.90 0.49 2.49
N ASP A 57 18.05 -0.19 1.75
CA ASP A 57 18.32 -0.62 0.38
C ASP A 57 17.81 0.43 -0.63
N SER A 58 17.21 1.52 -0.14
CA SER A 58 16.64 2.61 -0.94
C SER A 58 15.67 2.11 -2.02
N TYR A 59 14.83 1.14 -1.66
CA TYR A 59 13.84 0.61 -2.59
C TYR A 59 12.85 1.71 -2.99
N PRO A 60 12.54 1.88 -4.29
CA PRO A 60 11.62 2.92 -4.77
C PRO A 60 10.16 2.51 -4.53
N VAL A 61 9.78 2.35 -3.26
CA VAL A 61 8.44 1.93 -2.85
C VAL A 61 7.96 2.72 -1.64
N HIS A 62 6.70 3.14 -1.67
CA HIS A 62 5.99 3.67 -0.52
C HIS A 62 5.12 2.58 0.12
N LEU A 63 5.29 2.36 1.41
CA LEU A 63 4.55 1.37 2.19
C LEU A 63 3.31 2.03 2.81
N ILE A 64 2.12 1.54 2.47
CA ILE A 64 0.83 2.04 2.96
C ILE A 64 0.18 0.96 3.83
N PRO A 65 0.40 0.99 5.17
CA PRO A 65 -0.20 0.03 6.08
C PRO A 65 -1.69 0.31 6.31
N GLY A 66 -2.39 -0.66 6.90
CA GLY A 66 -3.83 -0.59 7.13
C GLY A 66 -4.24 0.60 8.02
N VAL A 67 -3.38 0.99 8.97
CA VAL A 67 -3.63 2.19 9.79
C VAL A 67 -3.67 3.47 8.94
N GLU A 68 -2.85 3.56 7.90
CA GLU A 68 -2.81 4.72 7.01
C GLU A 68 -4.01 4.71 6.05
N LEU A 69 -4.43 3.53 5.59
CA LEU A 69 -5.69 3.39 4.86
C LEU A 69 -6.89 3.91 5.66
N VAL A 70 -7.00 3.54 6.93
CA VAL A 70 -8.10 4.01 7.80
C VAL A 70 -8.04 5.53 7.97
N LYS A 71 -6.85 6.11 8.15
CA LYS A 71 -6.70 7.58 8.25
C LYS A 71 -7.13 8.27 6.96
N MET A 72 -6.71 7.78 5.79
CA MET A 72 -7.10 8.36 4.50
C MET A 72 -8.61 8.27 4.28
N LEU A 73 -9.23 7.12 4.57
CA LEU A 73 -10.67 6.96 4.44
C LEU A 73 -11.43 7.92 5.37
N ARG A 74 -10.96 8.09 6.62
CA ARG A 74 -11.56 9.06 7.56
C ARG A 74 -11.35 10.51 7.11
N PHE A 75 -10.16 10.84 6.62
CA PHE A 75 -9.85 12.18 6.10
C PHE A 75 -10.73 12.56 4.91
N LEU A 76 -11.02 11.61 4.03
CA LEU A 76 -11.90 11.80 2.88
C LEU A 76 -13.39 11.68 3.23
N HIS A 77 -13.74 11.54 4.51
CA HIS A 77 -15.10 11.29 4.99
C HIS A 77 -15.76 10.04 4.38
N LEU A 78 -14.97 9.02 4.01
CA LEU A 78 -15.40 7.75 3.42
C LEU A 78 -15.55 6.61 4.45
N ALA A 79 -15.25 6.88 5.72
CA ALA A 79 -15.45 5.94 6.82
C ALA A 79 -16.26 6.58 7.95
N GLU A 80 -17.07 5.75 8.60
CA GLU A 80 -17.73 6.03 9.87
C GLU A 80 -16.84 5.50 11.02
N GLU A 81 -17.35 5.48 12.25
CA GLU A 81 -16.55 5.02 13.39
C GLU A 81 -16.05 3.58 13.23
N THR A 82 -16.92 2.70 12.73
CA THR A 82 -16.70 1.24 12.69
C THR A 82 -16.79 0.62 11.30
N SER A 83 -17.19 1.39 10.28
CA SER A 83 -17.47 0.91 8.92
C SER A 83 -16.91 1.87 7.87
N ILE A 84 -16.76 1.35 6.64
CA ILE A 84 -16.59 2.17 5.44
C ILE A 84 -17.99 2.55 4.96
N ARG A 85 -18.18 3.78 4.47
CA ARG A 85 -19.47 4.19 3.88
C ARG A 85 -19.85 3.26 2.74
N ASN A 86 -21.01 2.62 2.84
CA ASN A 86 -21.46 1.65 1.86
C ASN A 86 -21.67 2.28 0.49
N GLU A 87 -22.18 3.52 0.40
CA GLU A 87 -22.43 4.16 -0.91
C GLU A 87 -21.13 4.32 -1.71
N TRP A 88 -20.05 4.71 -1.04
CA TRP A 88 -18.74 4.80 -1.68
C TRP A 88 -18.18 3.42 -2.03
N LEU A 89 -18.27 2.46 -1.10
CA LEU A 89 -17.76 1.10 -1.33
C LEU A 89 -18.45 0.44 -2.53
N GLU A 90 -19.77 0.58 -2.65
CA GLU A 90 -20.53 0.10 -3.81
C GLU A 90 -20.09 0.81 -5.09
N SER A 91 -19.88 2.13 -5.05
CA SER A 91 -19.44 2.89 -6.23
C SER A 91 -18.09 2.42 -6.80
N VAL A 92 -17.19 1.89 -5.95
CA VAL A 92 -15.88 1.40 -6.39
C VAL A 92 -15.85 -0.10 -6.71
N LEU A 93 -16.81 -0.88 -6.21
CA LEU A 93 -16.91 -2.32 -6.46
C LEU A 93 -17.72 -2.68 -7.71
N VAL A 94 -18.56 -1.77 -8.22
CA VAL A 94 -19.47 -2.01 -9.37
C VAL A 94 -18.80 -1.70 -10.72
N ASN A 95 -17.48 -1.58 -10.78
CA ASN A 95 -16.73 -1.50 -12.05
C ASN A 95 -16.32 -2.87 -12.57
#